data_AF-A0AAJ1ZT84-F1
#
_entry.id   AF-A0AAJ1ZT84-F1
#
_cell.length_a   1.000
_cell.length_b   1.000
_cell.length_c   1.000
_cell.angle_alpha   90.00
_cell.angle_beta   90.00
_cell.angle_gamma   90.00
#
_symmetry.space_group_name_H-M   'P 1'
#
loop_
_entity.id
_entity.type
_entity.pdbx_description
1 polymer ?
#
loop_
_entity_poly.entity_id
_entity_poly.type
_entity_poly.pdbx_seq_one_letter_code
_entity_poly.pdbx_strand_id
1 'polypeptide(L)'
;MNQMNSSDFEALLSAQRSAMTRDIPTSGAVSNDTPTLTKAELAEMLFDHVGLNKREAKDMVEAFFEVIRDALESGDSVKLSGFGNFQLRDKPQRPGRNPKTGEAIPIAARRVVTFHASQKLKALVETGAESGLTR
;
A
#
# COMPACT_ATOMS: atom_id res chain seq x y z
N MET A 1 55.94 0.06 36.78
CA MET A 1 54.79 0.29 35.89
C MET A 1 54.52 -1.02 35.15
N ASN A 2 53.55 -1.81 35.59
CA ASN A 2 53.14 -2.99 34.82
C ASN A 2 52.25 -2.54 33.68
N GLN A 3 52.71 -2.78 32.44
CA GLN A 3 51.92 -2.58 31.25
C GLN A 3 50.89 -3.70 31.15
N MET A 4 49.63 -3.32 30.97
CA MET A 4 48.48 -4.22 30.91
C MET A 4 48.46 -4.94 29.55
N ASN A 5 48.17 -6.24 29.58
CA ASN A 5 48.33 -7.12 28.43
C ASN A 5 47.07 -7.06 27.54
N SER A 6 47.20 -7.35 26.24
CA SER A 6 46.08 -7.34 25.28
C SER A 6 44.91 -8.26 25.70
N SER A 7 45.20 -9.38 26.36
CA SER A 7 44.19 -10.30 26.91
C SER A 7 43.36 -9.70 28.05
N ASP A 8 43.98 -8.84 28.86
CA ASP A 8 43.31 -8.23 30.01
C ASP A 8 42.41 -7.08 29.56
N PHE A 9 42.79 -6.40 28.48
CA PHE A 9 41.96 -5.40 27.82
C PHE A 9 40.72 -6.02 27.14
N GLU A 10 40.88 -7.17 26.48
CA GLU A 10 39.76 -7.95 25.90
C GLU A 10 38.84 -8.54 26.97
N ALA A 11 39.39 -8.97 28.11
CA ALA A 11 38.59 -9.40 29.26
C ALA A 11 37.77 -8.24 29.86
N LEU A 12 38.33 -7.04 29.92
CA LEU A 12 37.62 -5.82 30.35
C LEU A 12 36.50 -5.44 29.36
N LEU A 13 36.77 -5.51 28.05
CA LEU A 13 35.79 -5.20 27.00
C LEU A 13 34.65 -6.23 26.92
N SER A 14 34.93 -7.52 27.12
CA SER A 14 33.90 -8.56 27.18
C SER A 14 33.04 -8.45 28.44
N ALA A 15 33.62 -8.08 29.58
CA ALA A 15 32.89 -7.78 30.81
C ALA A 15 32.02 -6.51 30.68
N GLN A 16 32.48 -5.48 29.96
CA GLN A 16 31.67 -4.29 29.65
C GLN A 16 30.53 -4.58 28.66
N ARG A 17 30.72 -5.48 27.69
CA ARG A 17 29.65 -5.89 26.74
C ARG A 17 28.57 -6.75 27.40
N SER A 18 28.92 -7.53 28.42
CA SER A 18 27.95 -8.36 29.14
C SER A 18 27.10 -7.60 30.16
N ALA A 19 27.46 -6.35 30.50
CA ALA A 19 26.76 -5.52 31.49
C ALA A 19 25.88 -4.41 30.88
N MET A 20 25.83 -4.28 29.55
CA MET A 20 25.02 -3.29 28.81
C MET A 20 23.92 -3.94 27.94
N THR A 21 23.34 -5.04 28.41
CA THR A 21 22.06 -5.57 27.89
C THR A 21 20.98 -5.44 28.97
N ARG A 22 20.75 -4.22 29.42
CA ARG A 22 19.50 -3.83 30.07
C ARG A 22 18.77 -2.90 29.11
N ASP A 23 17.66 -3.41 28.58
CA ASP A 23 16.58 -2.69 27.93
C ASP A 23 17.02 -1.64 26.91
N ILE A 24 17.43 -2.12 25.72
CA ILE A 24 17.21 -1.34 24.51
C ILE A 24 15.69 -1.34 24.32
N PRO A 25 14.98 -0.19 24.44
CA PRO A 25 13.65 -0.11 23.87
C PRO A 25 13.85 -0.31 22.37
N THR A 26 13.60 -1.54 21.90
CA THR A 26 13.52 -1.83 20.46
C THR A 26 12.50 -0.87 19.92
N SER A 27 13.02 0.12 19.20
CA SER A 27 12.42 0.90 18.14
C SER A 27 10.91 0.88 18.21
N GLY A 28 10.32 2.00 18.66
CA GLY A 28 8.96 2.33 18.25
C GLY A 28 8.81 1.90 16.80
N ALA A 29 7.84 1.03 16.56
CA ALA A 29 7.41 0.73 15.22
C ALA A 29 7.18 2.10 14.59
N VAL A 30 8.07 2.49 13.69
CA VAL A 30 7.77 3.50 12.69
C VAL A 30 6.61 2.89 11.93
N SER A 31 5.40 3.21 12.37
CA SER A 31 4.24 2.97 11.55
C SER A 31 4.50 3.82 10.31
N ASN A 32 4.86 3.15 9.22
CA ASN A 32 4.68 3.69 7.89
C ASN A 32 3.16 3.75 7.67
N ASP A 33 2.45 4.55 8.47
CA ASP A 33 1.06 4.87 8.25
C ASP A 33 1.04 5.79 7.04
N THR A 34 1.15 5.15 5.86
CA THR A 34 0.80 5.81 4.62
C THR A 34 -0.68 6.16 4.76
N PRO A 35 -1.05 7.45 4.80
CA PRO A 35 -2.44 7.84 4.98
C PRO A 35 -3.28 7.18 3.89
N THR A 36 -4.28 6.40 4.30
CA THR A 36 -5.13 5.64 3.39
C THR A 36 -6.39 6.43 3.13
N LEU A 37 -6.55 6.90 1.89
CA LEU A 37 -7.73 7.66 1.50
C LEU A 37 -8.99 6.77 1.50
N THR A 38 -9.98 7.12 2.31
CA THR A 38 -11.24 6.38 2.44
C THR A 38 -12.40 7.04 1.68
N LYS A 39 -13.50 6.31 1.47
CA LYS A 39 -14.75 6.87 0.89
C LYS A 39 -15.30 8.04 1.70
N ALA A 40 -15.18 8.00 3.03
CA ALA A 40 -15.67 9.06 3.91
C ALA A 40 -14.85 10.35 3.71
N GLU A 41 -13.52 10.22 3.66
CA GLU A 41 -12.61 11.33 3.39
C GLU A 41 -12.83 11.92 1.98
N LEU A 42 -13.08 11.09 0.97
CA LEU A 42 -13.45 11.57 -0.37
C LEU A 42 -14.72 12.44 -0.36
N ALA A 43 -15.74 12.04 0.42
CA ALA A 43 -16.97 12.81 0.55
C ALA A 43 -16.74 14.13 1.32
N GLU A 44 -15.91 14.12 2.37
CA GLU A 44 -15.52 15.35 3.08
C GLU A 44 -14.74 16.30 2.17
N MET A 45 -13.78 15.80 1.39
CA MET A 45 -13.05 16.61 0.42
C MET A 45 -13.97 17.23 -0.63
N LEU A 46 -14.98 16.50 -1.12
CA LEU A 46 -15.96 17.07 -2.05
C LEU A 46 -16.87 18.12 -1.40
N PHE A 47 -17.23 17.93 -0.13
CA PHE A 47 -17.93 18.95 0.65
C PHE A 47 -17.09 20.24 0.72
N ASP A 48 -15.81 20.13 1.08
CA ASP A 48 -14.90 21.29 1.23
C ASP A 48 -14.57 21.99 -0.09
N HIS A 49 -14.33 21.22 -1.17
CA HIS A 49 -13.88 21.77 -2.45
C HIS A 49 -15.00 22.22 -3.38
N VAL A 50 -16.16 21.56 -3.33
CA VAL A 50 -17.27 21.78 -4.28
C VAL A 50 -18.45 22.49 -3.60
N GLY A 51 -18.48 22.56 -2.27
CA GLY A 51 -19.54 23.23 -1.52
C GLY A 51 -20.88 22.48 -1.53
N LEU A 52 -20.86 21.18 -1.88
CA LEU A 52 -22.03 20.30 -1.76
C LEU A 52 -22.38 20.11 -0.28
N ASN A 53 -23.63 19.75 0.04
CA ASN A 53 -23.92 19.34 1.40
C ASN A 53 -23.34 17.93 1.69
N LYS A 54 -23.06 17.61 2.96
CA LYS A 54 -22.38 16.34 3.32
C LYS A 54 -23.11 15.08 2.82
N ARG A 55 -24.45 15.14 2.77
CA ARG A 55 -25.26 14.03 2.30
C ARG A 55 -25.11 13.84 0.79
N GLU A 56 -25.23 14.91 0.02
CA GLU A 56 -25.03 14.92 -1.44
C GLU A 56 -23.62 14.46 -1.82
N ALA A 57 -22.60 14.92 -1.10
CA ALA A 57 -21.23 14.50 -1.35
C ALA A 57 -21.05 12.99 -1.14
N LYS A 58 -21.62 12.44 -0.05
CA LYS A 58 -21.61 10.99 0.20
C LYS A 58 -22.37 10.22 -0.88
N ASP A 59 -23.57 10.66 -1.21
CA ASP A 59 -24.43 10.01 -2.20
C ASP A 59 -23.76 10.03 -3.59
N MET A 60 -23.07 11.11 -3.94
CA MET A 60 -22.31 11.25 -5.18
C MET A 60 -21.12 10.30 -5.26
N VAL A 61 -20.32 10.19 -4.18
CA VAL A 61 -19.19 9.25 -4.13
C VAL A 61 -19.68 7.82 -4.28
N GLU A 62 -20.77 7.46 -3.59
CA GLU A 62 -21.31 6.11 -3.70
C GLU A 62 -21.85 5.84 -5.11
N ALA A 63 -22.67 6.74 -5.65
CA ALA A 63 -23.21 6.61 -6.99
C ALA A 63 -22.12 6.51 -8.07
N PHE A 64 -21.03 7.28 -7.93
CA PHE A 64 -19.89 7.19 -8.85
C PHE A 64 -19.29 5.78 -8.90
N PHE A 65 -19.07 5.16 -7.74
CA PHE A 65 -18.52 3.81 -7.69
C PHE A 65 -19.55 2.74 -8.09
N GLU A 66 -20.84 2.95 -7.83
CA GLU A 66 -21.90 2.04 -8.33
C GLU A 66 -21.92 2.00 -9.85
N VAL A 67 -21.92 3.15 -10.52
CA VAL A 67 -21.92 3.20 -11.99
C VAL A 67 -20.72 2.45 -12.59
N ILE A 68 -19.56 2.52 -11.94
CA ILE A 68 -18.37 1.75 -12.36
C ILE A 68 -18.57 0.25 -12.12
N ARG A 69 -19.16 -0.14 -10.97
CA ARG A 69 -19.45 -1.55 -10.66
C ARG A 69 -20.42 -2.15 -11.68
N ASP A 70 -21.53 -1.47 -11.94
CA ASP A 70 -22.57 -1.93 -12.87
C ASP A 70 -22.01 -2.14 -14.28
N ALA A 71 -21.20 -1.20 -14.76
CA ALA A 71 -20.54 -1.33 -16.07
C ALA A 71 -19.54 -2.50 -16.11
N LEU A 72 -18.81 -2.77 -15.03
CA LEU A 72 -17.88 -3.90 -15.01
C LEU A 72 -18.60 -5.25 -14.88
N GLU A 73 -19.74 -5.29 -14.17
CA GLU A 73 -20.57 -6.47 -14.05
C GLU A 73 -21.25 -6.83 -15.38
N SER A 74 -21.70 -5.83 -16.14
CA SER A 74 -22.30 -6.02 -17.48
C SER A 74 -21.31 -6.56 -18.51
N GLY A 75 -20.00 -6.49 -18.24
CA GLY A 75 -18.97 -6.90 -19.19
C GLY A 75 -18.27 -5.73 -19.89
N ASP A 76 -18.62 -4.49 -19.55
CA ASP A 76 -18.05 -3.30 -20.19
C ASP A 76 -16.73 -2.88 -19.56
N SER A 77 -15.89 -2.24 -20.37
CA SER A 77 -14.66 -1.61 -19.89
C SER A 77 -14.91 -0.14 -19.53
N VAL A 78 -14.37 0.33 -18.41
CA VAL A 78 -14.51 1.74 -17.98
C VAL A 78 -13.22 2.50 -18.28
N LYS A 79 -13.31 3.64 -18.95
CA LYS A 79 -12.17 4.51 -19.26
C LYS A 79 -12.37 5.89 -18.62
N LEU A 80 -11.45 6.26 -17.75
CA LEU A 80 -11.42 7.56 -17.08
C LEU A 80 -10.22 8.34 -17.61
N SER A 81 -10.48 9.29 -18.52
CA SER A 81 -9.44 10.09 -19.18
C SER A 81 -8.55 10.80 -18.15
N GLY A 82 -7.23 10.77 -18.35
CA GLY A 82 -6.27 11.36 -17.42
C GLY A 82 -6.06 10.60 -16.11
N PHE A 83 -6.87 9.57 -15.81
CA PHE A 83 -6.73 8.73 -14.62
C PHE A 83 -6.26 7.32 -15.00
N GLY A 84 -7.09 6.55 -15.72
CA GLY A 84 -6.77 5.18 -16.11
C GLY A 84 -7.95 4.44 -16.72
N ASN A 85 -7.79 3.12 -16.88
CA ASN A 85 -8.83 2.26 -17.41
C ASN A 85 -9.02 1.01 -16.56
N PHE A 86 -10.27 0.60 -16.37
CA PHE A 86 -10.66 -0.69 -15.82
C PHE A 86 -11.01 -1.62 -16.98
N GLN A 87 -10.34 -2.76 -17.04
CA GLN A 87 -10.55 -3.77 -18.07
C GLN A 87 -10.90 -5.10 -17.44
N LEU A 88 -11.80 -5.83 -18.09
CA LEU A 88 -12.12 -7.21 -17.75
C LEU A 88 -11.17 -8.16 -18.49
N ARG A 89 -10.67 -9.16 -17.78
CA ARG A 89 -9.80 -10.20 -18.32
C ARG A 89 -10.31 -11.56 -17.88
N ASP A 90 -10.56 -12.43 -18.84
CA ASP A 90 -10.86 -13.83 -18.55
C ASP A 90 -9.55 -14.58 -18.34
N LYS A 91 -9.40 -15.18 -17.16
CA LYS A 91 -8.22 -15.95 -16.76
C LYS A 91 -8.56 -17.43 -16.83
N PRO A 92 -7.79 -18.24 -17.59
CA PRO A 92 -8.04 -19.67 -17.68
C PRO A 92 -7.66 -20.37 -16.38
N GLN A 93 -8.18 -21.59 -16.20
CA GLN A 93 -7.77 -22.47 -15.10
C GLN A 93 -6.28 -22.78 -15.21
N ARG A 94 -5.59 -22.77 -14.08
CA ARG A 94 -4.15 -23.07 -14.01
C ARG A 94 -3.79 -23.79 -12.72
N PRO A 95 -2.69 -24.56 -12.68
CA PRO A 95 -2.22 -25.17 -11.44
C PRO A 95 -1.83 -24.08 -10.44
N GLY A 96 -2.33 -24.20 -9.21
CA GLY A 96 -1.94 -23.41 -8.06
C GLY A 96 -1.41 -24.30 -6.95
N ARG A 97 -0.91 -23.67 -5.87
CA ARG A 97 -0.44 -24.37 -4.68
C ARG A 97 -0.85 -23.62 -3.42
N ASN A 98 -1.15 -24.35 -2.36
CA ASN A 98 -1.34 -23.76 -1.04
C ASN A 98 0.01 -23.18 -0.57
N PRO A 99 0.11 -21.86 -0.27
CA PRO A 99 1.37 -21.27 0.18
C PRO A 99 1.93 -21.87 1.46
N LYS A 100 1.09 -22.48 2.31
CA LYS A 100 1.49 -23.07 3.59
C LYS A 100 1.85 -24.55 3.50
N THR A 101 1.11 -25.34 2.71
CA THR A 101 1.28 -26.82 2.65
C THR A 101 1.94 -27.31 1.36
N GLY A 102 1.99 -26.50 0.31
CA GLY A 102 2.56 -26.88 -0.99
C GLY A 102 1.68 -27.79 -1.84
N GLU A 103 0.53 -28.23 -1.31
CA GLU A 103 -0.44 -29.07 -2.01
C GLU A 103 -0.96 -28.38 -3.28
N ALA A 104 -1.10 -29.16 -4.35
CA ALA A 104 -1.60 -28.67 -5.63
C ALA A 104 -3.11 -28.40 -5.54
N ILE A 105 -3.50 -27.13 -5.64
CA ILE A 105 -4.89 -26.68 -5.66
C ILE A 105 -5.10 -25.92 -6.97
N PRO A 106 -5.94 -26.41 -7.90
CA PRO A 106 -6.19 -25.71 -9.15
C PRO A 106 -6.86 -24.36 -8.89
N ILE A 107 -6.42 -23.32 -9.60
CA ILE A 107 -7.05 -22.00 -9.58
C ILE A 107 -8.08 -22.01 -10.71
N ALA A 108 -9.36 -21.93 -10.35
CA ALA A 108 -10.47 -21.95 -11.31
C ALA A 108 -10.40 -20.80 -12.32
N ALA A 109 -10.95 -21.05 -13.51
CA ALA A 109 -11.14 -20.00 -14.51
C ALA A 109 -12.09 -18.93 -13.95
N ARG A 110 -11.77 -17.65 -14.17
CA ARG A 110 -12.56 -16.53 -13.65
C ARG A 110 -12.33 -15.26 -14.45
N ARG A 111 -13.31 -14.38 -14.42
CA ARG A 111 -13.16 -12.99 -14.88
C ARG A 111 -12.54 -12.15 -13.77
N VAL A 112 -11.57 -11.31 -14.12
CA VAL A 112 -10.94 -10.37 -13.19
C VAL A 112 -10.99 -8.96 -13.75
N VAL A 113 -11.11 -7.97 -12.86
CA VAL A 113 -10.93 -6.56 -13.18
C VAL A 113 -9.46 -6.20 -13.00
N THR A 114 -8.90 -5.49 -13.97
CA THR A 114 -7.54 -4.92 -13.91
C THR A 114 -7.60 -3.43 -14.14
N PHE A 115 -6.91 -2.63 -13.31
CA PHE A 115 -6.73 -1.19 -13.54
C PHE A 115 -5.38 -0.92 -14.22
N HIS A 116 -5.38 -0.15 -15.31
CA HIS A 116 -4.17 0.40 -15.89
C HIS A 116 -4.17 1.92 -15.74
N ALA A 117 -3.20 2.42 -14.97
CA ALA A 117 -2.96 3.85 -14.81
C ALA A 117 -2.60 4.50 -16.15
N SER A 118 -3.17 5.68 -16.40
CA SER A 118 -2.83 6.51 -17.56
C SER A 118 -1.40 7.06 -17.44
N GLN A 119 -0.80 7.45 -18.56
CA GLN A 119 0.53 8.08 -18.54
C GLN A 119 0.54 9.38 -17.72
N LYS A 120 -0.56 10.15 -17.76
CA LYS A 120 -0.72 11.36 -16.96
C LYS A 120 -0.64 11.06 -15.47
N LEU A 121 -1.38 10.05 -15.00
CA LEU A 121 -1.35 9.65 -13.60
C LEU A 121 0.03 9.14 -13.18
N LYS A 122 0.66 8.30 -14.01
CA LYS A 122 2.01 7.78 -13.74
C LYS A 122 3.05 8.89 -13.59
N ALA A 123 3.08 9.84 -14.52
CA ALA A 123 4.00 10.97 -14.47
C ALA A 123 3.80 11.81 -13.20
N LEU A 124 2.54 12.08 -12.81
CA LEU A 124 2.25 12.83 -11.57
C LEU A 124 2.73 12.10 -10.31
N VAL A 125 2.62 10.78 -10.26
CA VAL A 125 3.09 9.97 -9.13
C VAL A 125 4.62 9.93 -9.07
N GLU A 126 5.28 9.82 -10.22
CA GLU A 126 6.74 9.82 -10.31
C GLU A 126 7.35 11.17 -9.88
N THR A 127 6.85 12.29 -10.42
CA THR A 127 7.30 13.64 -10.03
C THR A 127 6.92 13.99 -8.58
N GLY A 128 5.75 13.53 -8.10
CA GLY A 128 5.34 13.71 -6.71
C GLY A 128 6.27 12.98 -5.72
N ALA A 129 6.83 11.83 -6.10
CA ALA A 129 7.80 11.10 -5.30
C ALA A 129 9.15 11.83 -5.20
N GLU A 130 9.60 12.49 -6.28
CA GLU A 130 10.85 13.27 -6.28
C GLU A 130 10.77 14.52 -5.40
N SER A 131 9.59 15.14 -5.33
CA SER A 131 9.34 16.34 -4.52
C SER A 131 9.31 16.08 -3.00
N GLY A 132 9.21 14.81 -2.59
CA GLY A 132 9.24 14.38 -1.19
C GLY A 132 10.66 14.17 -0.63
N LEU A 133 11.70 14.14 -1.48
CA LEU A 133 13.10 13.93 -1.06
C LEU A 133 13.84 15.23 -0.70
N THR A 134 13.17 16.38 -0.82
CA THR A 134 13.73 17.72 -0.54
C THR A 134 13.06 18.43 0.64
N ARG A 135 12.31 17.70 1.49
CA ARG A 135 11.73 18.22 2.74
C ARG A 135 12.26 17.47 3.95
#